data_AF-A0A7J8BBV5-F1
#
_entry.id   AF-A0A7J8BBV5-F1
#
_cell.length_a   1.000
_cell.length_b   1.000
_cell.length_c   1.000
_cell.angle_alpha   90.00
_cell.angle_beta   90.00
_cell.angle_gamma   90.00
#
_symmetry.space_group_name_H-M   'P 1'
#
loop_
_entity.id
_entity.type
_entity.pdbx_description
1 polymer ?
#
loop_
_entity_poly.entity_id
_entity_poly.type
_entity_poly.pdbx_seq_one_letter_code
_entity_poly.pdbx_strand_id
1 'polypeptide(L)'
;MTREGPGPGLQVGAPGVEEEEEASPLQEPPFQAAGTTPGPDLEAHRLLSARGACLLSLLAITNALTNGVLPAVQSFSCLPYGRLAYHLAAVLGSAANPLACFLAMGVLCRSLAWLGGLSLLGMLFGAYLMALAVLSPCPPLVGTTAGLVLVVLSWVLCLGLFSYVKVAASSLLHGGGQRALLAVGVAIQVGSLLGAVTMFPPTSIYHVFHSGMDCVDLCGP
;
A
#
# COMPACT_ATOMS: atom_id res chain seq x y z
N MET A 1 71.56 -13.34 40.27
CA MET A 1 70.49 -13.79 41.17
C MET A 1 70.29 -15.29 40.97
N THR A 2 70.65 -16.05 42.02
CA THR A 2 70.27 -17.44 42.44
C THR A 2 68.99 -18.03 41.82
N ARG A 3 68.73 -19.35 41.67
CA ARG A 3 69.31 -20.63 42.17
C ARG A 3 68.56 -21.82 41.46
N GLU A 4 69.25 -22.96 41.29
CA GLU A 4 68.79 -24.38 41.40
C GLU A 4 67.67 -24.98 40.48
N GLY A 5 67.97 -26.14 39.85
CA GLY A 5 67.00 -27.17 39.39
C GLY A 5 66.63 -28.14 40.54
N PRO A 6 66.25 -29.44 40.37
CA PRO A 6 65.86 -30.26 39.18
C PRO A 6 64.58 -31.16 39.40
N GLY A 7 64.14 -31.91 38.36
CA GLY A 7 63.61 -33.29 38.50
C GLY A 7 62.09 -33.55 38.64
N PRO A 8 61.65 -34.82 38.42
CA PRO A 8 60.33 -35.20 37.85
C PRO A 8 59.32 -35.78 38.87
N GLY A 9 58.04 -35.88 38.50
CA GLY A 9 56.99 -36.44 39.38
C GLY A 9 55.80 -37.05 38.64
N LEU A 10 55.72 -38.38 38.72
CA LEU A 10 54.67 -39.32 38.32
C LEU A 10 53.56 -39.39 39.40
N GLN A 11 52.40 -39.96 39.04
CA GLN A 11 51.30 -40.50 39.88
C GLN A 11 50.18 -39.53 40.30
N VAL A 12 48.91 -39.90 40.47
CA VAL A 12 48.08 -41.09 40.21
C VAL A 12 46.64 -40.62 40.46
N GLY A 13 45.65 -41.22 39.78
CA GLY A 13 44.25 -41.12 40.22
C GLY A 13 43.23 -41.45 39.13
N ALA A 14 42.93 -42.74 38.95
CA ALA A 14 41.59 -43.19 38.55
C ALA A 14 40.86 -43.67 39.83
N PRO A 15 39.56 -44.05 39.85
CA PRO A 15 38.51 -44.04 38.81
C PRO A 15 37.14 -43.50 39.32
N GLY A 16 36.17 -43.36 38.43
CA GLY A 16 34.74 -43.20 38.73
C GLY A 16 33.97 -43.22 37.41
N VAL A 17 33.44 -44.38 36.97
CA VAL A 17 32.01 -44.76 37.13
C VAL A 17 31.16 -43.85 36.21
N GLU A 18 30.54 -44.25 35.11
CA GLU A 18 29.98 -45.53 34.64
C GLU A 18 29.73 -45.42 33.11
N GLU A 19 29.88 -46.56 32.40
CA GLU A 19 28.98 -47.16 31.37
C GLU A 19 28.54 -46.35 30.14
N GLU A 20 28.36 -46.84 28.91
CA GLU A 20 28.54 -48.09 28.12
C GLU A 20 28.17 -47.61 26.68
N GLU A 21 29.00 -47.73 25.65
CA GLU A 21 29.18 -48.87 24.73
C GLU A 21 27.94 -49.25 23.85
N GLU A 22 28.06 -48.90 22.57
CA GLU A 22 27.64 -49.55 21.30
C GLU A 22 26.31 -50.32 21.05
N ALA A 23 25.89 -50.17 19.77
CA ALA A 23 25.09 -51.07 18.90
C ALA A 23 23.56 -51.10 19.11
N SER A 24 22.66 -51.16 18.12
CA SER A 24 22.67 -51.61 16.72
C SER A 24 21.35 -51.20 16.02
N PRO A 25 21.13 -51.49 14.72
CA PRO A 25 20.19 -50.79 13.81
C PRO A 25 18.77 -51.37 13.79
N LEU A 26 17.77 -50.55 13.43
CA LEU A 26 16.41 -51.03 13.14
C LEU A 26 15.76 -50.20 12.02
N GLN A 27 15.97 -50.70 10.79
CA GLN A 27 14.94 -50.94 9.78
C GLN A 27 13.91 -49.82 9.49
N GLU A 28 13.98 -49.26 8.28
CA GLU A 28 12.82 -48.62 7.65
C GLU A 28 11.75 -49.67 7.29
N PRO A 29 10.46 -49.32 7.42
CA PRO A 29 9.45 -49.81 6.49
C PRO A 29 8.81 -48.67 5.67
N PRO A 30 8.18 -49.04 4.54
CA PRO A 30 8.05 -48.21 3.35
C PRO A 30 6.70 -47.51 3.23
N PHE A 31 6.68 -46.38 2.52
CA PHE A 31 5.50 -45.71 1.95
C PHE A 31 4.30 -45.50 2.91
N GLN A 32 4.21 -44.30 3.49
CA GLN A 32 2.92 -43.63 3.59
C GLN A 32 2.91 -42.41 2.68
N ALA A 33 2.14 -42.58 1.61
CA ALA A 33 1.81 -41.57 0.64
C ALA A 33 1.14 -40.36 1.30
N ALA A 34 1.62 -39.18 0.94
CA ALA A 34 0.81 -38.01 0.60
C ALA A 34 -0.35 -37.68 1.56
N GLY A 35 -0.01 -37.26 2.78
CA GLY A 35 -0.79 -36.28 3.52
C GLY A 35 -0.01 -34.98 3.56
N THR A 36 -0.10 -34.14 2.52
CA THR A 36 0.44 -32.77 2.61
C THR A 36 -0.52 -31.95 3.47
N THR A 37 -0.46 -32.12 4.79
CA THR A 37 -0.99 -31.11 5.71
C THR A 37 0.09 -30.04 5.87
N PRO A 38 -0.16 -28.78 5.47
CA PRO A 38 0.79 -27.70 5.73
C PRO A 38 0.98 -27.59 7.24
N GLY A 39 2.23 -27.68 7.71
CA GLY A 39 2.53 -27.45 9.12
C GLY A 39 2.07 -26.05 9.56
N PRO A 40 1.59 -25.87 10.81
CA PRO A 40 1.05 -24.60 11.30
C PRO A 40 2.04 -23.42 11.19
N ASP A 41 3.34 -23.69 11.30
CA ASP A 41 4.40 -22.67 11.15
C ASP A 41 4.54 -22.15 9.70
N LEU A 42 4.35 -23.03 8.71
CA LEU A 42 4.40 -22.67 7.29
C LEU A 42 3.19 -21.80 6.92
N GLU A 43 2.01 -22.16 7.42
CA GLU A 43 0.77 -21.43 7.14
C GLU A 43 0.80 -20.04 7.80
N ALA A 44 1.31 -19.93 9.03
CA ALA A 44 1.50 -18.65 9.71
C ALA A 44 2.47 -17.72 8.97
N HIS A 45 3.61 -18.24 8.51
CA HIS A 45 4.58 -17.48 7.71
C HIS A 45 3.99 -17.03 6.37
N ARG A 46 3.23 -17.91 5.71
CA ARG A 46 2.54 -17.61 4.44
C ARG A 46 1.47 -16.54 4.61
N LEU A 47 0.67 -16.61 5.66
CA LEU A 47 -0.35 -15.60 5.99
C LEU A 47 0.27 -14.24 6.29
N LEU A 48 1.38 -14.21 7.04
CA LEU A 48 2.10 -12.97 7.35
C LEU A 48 2.73 -12.36 6.08
N SER A 49 3.30 -13.20 5.22
CA SER A 49 3.84 -12.81 3.91
C SER A 49 2.75 -12.27 2.99
N ALA A 50 1.61 -12.98 2.87
CA ALA A 50 0.46 -12.57 2.07
C ALA A 50 -0.14 -11.25 2.58
N ARG A 51 -0.24 -11.07 3.89
CA ARG A 51 -0.69 -9.82 4.50
C ARG A 51 0.24 -8.65 4.16
N GLY A 52 1.56 -8.86 4.28
CA GLY A 52 2.56 -7.86 3.90
C GLY A 52 2.47 -7.50 2.41
N ALA A 53 2.39 -8.50 1.54
CA ALA A 53 2.24 -8.31 0.11
C ALA A 53 0.94 -7.56 -0.25
N CYS A 54 -0.17 -7.86 0.42
CA CYS A 54 -1.44 -7.16 0.22
C CYS A 54 -1.37 -5.70 0.67
N LEU A 55 -0.75 -5.41 1.82
CA LEU A 55 -0.54 -4.03 2.29
C LEU A 55 0.38 -3.24 1.35
N LEU A 56 1.46 -3.85 0.86
CA LEU A 56 2.34 -3.24 -0.13
C LEU A 56 1.62 -2.98 -1.45
N SER A 57 0.76 -3.91 -1.89
CA SER A 57 -0.05 -3.76 -3.10
C SER A 57 -1.07 -2.63 -2.94
N LEU A 58 -1.79 -2.57 -1.81
CA LEU A 58 -2.70 -1.46 -1.48
C LEU A 58 -1.95 -0.13 -1.49
N LEU A 59 -0.76 -0.08 -0.90
CA LEU A 59 0.07 1.12 -0.89
C LEU A 59 0.50 1.52 -2.32
N ALA A 60 0.94 0.57 -3.14
CA ALA A 60 1.32 0.85 -4.53
C ALA A 60 0.13 1.35 -5.36
N ILE A 61 -1.03 0.69 -5.26
CA ILE A 61 -2.27 1.08 -5.98
C ILE A 61 -2.72 2.48 -5.55
N THR A 62 -2.80 2.73 -4.24
CA THR A 62 -3.23 4.05 -3.74
C THR A 62 -2.25 5.15 -4.15
N ASN A 63 -0.94 4.91 -4.20
CA ASN A 63 0.01 5.88 -4.73
C ASN A 63 -0.11 6.09 -6.23
N ALA A 64 -0.33 5.03 -7.01
CA ALA A 64 -0.61 5.15 -8.45
C ALA A 64 -1.82 6.06 -8.69
N LEU A 65 -2.88 5.86 -7.91
CA LEU A 65 -4.11 6.64 -8.01
C LEU A 65 -3.90 8.09 -7.57
N THR A 66 -3.32 8.35 -6.39
CA THR A 66 -3.22 9.72 -5.86
C THR A 66 -2.15 10.58 -6.52
N ASN A 67 -1.08 9.97 -7.06
CA ASN A 67 0.08 10.71 -7.57
C ASN A 67 0.15 10.70 -9.11
N GLY A 68 -0.48 9.73 -9.77
CA GLY A 68 -0.51 9.62 -11.23
C GLY A 68 -1.91 9.86 -11.78
N VAL A 69 -2.85 8.98 -11.43
CA VAL A 69 -4.16 8.92 -12.09
C VAL A 69 -5.02 10.16 -11.82
N LEU A 70 -5.27 10.45 -10.55
CA LEU A 70 -6.14 11.53 -10.13
C LEU A 70 -5.59 12.91 -10.56
N PRO A 71 -4.33 13.29 -10.28
CA PRO A 71 -3.82 14.60 -10.70
C PRO A 71 -3.96 14.84 -12.21
N ALA A 72 -3.78 13.81 -13.04
CA ALA A 72 -3.90 13.90 -14.49
C ALA A 72 -5.33 14.22 -14.97
N VAL A 73 -6.36 13.80 -14.23
CA VAL A 73 -7.77 14.08 -14.58
C VAL A 73 -8.41 15.24 -13.85
N GLN A 74 -7.71 15.82 -12.87
CA GLN A 74 -8.27 16.87 -12.02
C GLN A 74 -8.76 18.05 -12.83
N SER A 75 -7.99 18.49 -13.83
CA SER A 75 -8.40 19.58 -14.70
C SER A 75 -9.64 19.23 -15.51
N PHE A 76 -9.67 18.06 -16.15
CA PHE A 76 -10.78 17.63 -17.01
C PHE A 76 -12.11 17.43 -16.26
N SER A 77 -12.03 16.97 -15.00
CA SER A 77 -13.20 16.72 -14.15
C SER A 77 -13.74 17.99 -13.46
N CYS A 78 -12.87 18.94 -13.12
CA CYS A 78 -13.28 20.12 -12.35
C CYS A 78 -13.49 21.39 -13.19
N LEU A 79 -12.72 21.61 -14.26
CA LEU A 79 -12.85 22.83 -15.07
C LEU A 79 -14.26 23.05 -15.65
N PRO A 80 -14.99 22.01 -16.10
CA PRO A 80 -16.37 22.19 -16.58
C PRO A 80 -17.35 22.73 -15.53
N TYR A 81 -17.02 22.63 -14.23
CA TYR A 81 -17.80 23.18 -13.12
C TYR A 81 -17.29 24.56 -12.67
N GLY A 82 -16.31 25.11 -13.37
CA GLY A 82 -15.72 26.41 -13.14
C GLY A 82 -14.38 26.37 -12.40
N ARG A 83 -13.58 27.43 -12.62
CA ARG A 83 -12.28 27.61 -11.96
C ARG A 83 -12.32 27.55 -10.42
N LEU A 84 -13.43 27.98 -9.81
CA LEU A 84 -13.62 27.89 -8.36
C LEU A 84 -13.64 26.44 -7.89
N ALA A 85 -14.36 25.55 -8.60
CA ALA A 85 -14.45 24.13 -8.27
C ALA A 85 -13.06 23.46 -8.33
N TYR A 86 -12.29 23.76 -9.37
CA TYR A 86 -10.92 23.28 -9.53
C TYR A 86 -10.01 23.71 -8.37
N HIS A 87 -10.02 25.00 -8.01
CA HIS A 87 -9.19 25.52 -6.93
C HIS A 87 -9.60 24.96 -5.56
N LEU A 88 -10.91 24.86 -5.30
CA LEU A 88 -11.43 24.32 -4.05
C LEU A 88 -11.07 22.83 -3.92
N ALA A 89 -11.26 22.03 -4.98
CA ALA A 89 -10.87 20.62 -5.00
C ALA A 89 -9.36 20.44 -4.77
N ALA A 90 -8.51 21.26 -5.40
CA ALA A 90 -7.06 21.20 -5.21
C ALA A 90 -6.66 21.49 -3.75
N VAL A 91 -7.17 22.58 -3.19
CA VAL A 91 -6.79 23.02 -1.85
C VAL A 91 -7.34 22.08 -0.78
N LEU A 92 -8.65 21.80 -0.79
CA LEU A 92 -9.24 20.89 0.20
C LEU A 92 -8.72 19.46 0.04
N GLY A 93 -8.47 19.01 -1.19
CA GLY A 93 -7.84 17.73 -1.46
C GLY A 93 -6.44 17.62 -0.86
N SER A 94 -5.61 18.66 -1.01
CA SER A 94 -4.29 18.70 -0.38
C SER A 94 -4.36 18.76 1.16
N ALA A 95 -5.37 19.43 1.72
CA ALA A 95 -5.62 19.51 3.15
C ALA A 95 -6.16 18.18 3.73
N ALA A 96 -6.76 17.32 2.91
CA ALA A 96 -7.22 16.00 3.33
C ALA A 96 -6.07 15.08 3.76
N ASN A 97 -4.87 15.25 3.19
CA ASN A 97 -3.68 14.46 3.54
C ASN A 97 -3.26 14.62 5.02
N PRO A 98 -2.97 15.83 5.53
CA PRO A 98 -2.64 16.01 6.94
C PRO A 98 -3.81 15.63 7.86
N LEU A 99 -5.06 15.88 7.45
CA LEU A 99 -6.23 15.44 8.21
C LEU A 99 -6.27 13.91 8.34
N ALA A 100 -6.03 13.18 7.26
CA ALA A 100 -5.95 11.72 7.27
C ALA A 100 -4.81 11.22 8.16
N CYS A 101 -3.66 11.90 8.18
CA CYS A 101 -2.58 11.61 9.11
C CYS A 101 -3.02 11.76 10.57
N PHE A 102 -3.70 12.87 10.93
CA PHE A 102 -4.24 13.07 12.27
C PHE A 102 -5.25 12.00 12.66
N LEU A 103 -6.17 11.65 11.75
CA LEU A 103 -7.14 10.59 11.96
C LEU A 103 -6.48 9.23 12.16
N ALA A 104 -5.43 8.91 11.39
CA ALA A 104 -4.69 7.66 11.54
C ALA A 104 -3.90 7.58 12.85
N MET A 105 -3.44 8.72 13.39
CA MET A 105 -2.83 8.77 14.73
C MET A 105 -3.86 8.51 15.84
N GLY A 106 -5.08 9.04 15.70
CA GLY A 106 -6.15 8.84 16.68
C GLY A 106 -6.83 7.47 16.59
N VAL A 107 -7.04 6.96 15.37
CA VAL A 107 -7.78 5.72 15.08
C VAL A 107 -7.04 4.94 13.98
N LEU A 108 -6.03 4.16 14.37
CA LEU A 108 -5.33 3.27 13.45
C LEU A 108 -6.07 1.94 13.29
N CYS A 109 -6.82 1.78 12.19
CA CYS A 109 -7.48 0.51 11.90
C CYS A 109 -6.46 -0.54 11.41
N ARG A 110 -6.28 -1.62 12.19
CA ARG A 110 -5.35 -2.71 11.83
C ARG A 110 -5.97 -3.79 10.93
N SER A 111 -7.27 -3.71 10.67
CA SER A 111 -8.00 -4.69 9.86
C SER A 111 -7.76 -4.47 8.37
N LEU A 112 -7.25 -5.51 7.70
CA LEU A 112 -7.00 -5.48 6.26
C LEU A 112 -8.30 -5.41 5.45
N ALA A 113 -9.37 -6.06 5.93
CA ALA A 113 -10.68 -5.99 5.30
C ALA A 113 -11.26 -4.57 5.35
N TRP A 114 -11.05 -3.84 6.45
CA TRP A 114 -11.46 -2.45 6.58
C TRP A 114 -10.67 -1.53 5.64
N LEU A 115 -9.33 -1.68 5.61
CA LEU A 115 -8.48 -0.93 4.66
C LEU A 115 -8.87 -1.20 3.21
N GLY A 116 -9.16 -2.47 2.88
CA GLY A 116 -9.69 -2.85 1.56
C GLY A 116 -11.03 -2.19 1.26
N GLY A 117 -11.97 -2.19 2.21
CA GLY A 117 -13.26 -1.52 2.06
C GLY A 117 -13.13 0.00 1.84
N LEU A 118 -12.28 0.68 2.61
CA LEU A 118 -11.99 2.10 2.42
C LEU A 118 -11.33 2.37 1.06
N SER A 119 -10.44 1.49 0.61
CA SER A 119 -9.81 1.60 -0.72
C SER A 119 -10.83 1.41 -1.84
N LEU A 120 -11.77 0.47 -1.71
CA LEU A 120 -12.85 0.26 -2.69
C LEU A 120 -13.80 1.46 -2.72
N LEU A 121 -14.14 2.03 -1.56
CA LEU A 121 -14.95 3.24 -1.48
C LEU A 121 -14.23 4.44 -2.12
N GLY A 122 -12.93 4.59 -1.89
CA GLY A 122 -12.11 5.61 -2.57
C GLY A 122 -12.09 5.39 -4.09
N MET A 123 -12.01 4.14 -4.54
CA MET A 123 -12.05 3.79 -5.96
C MET A 123 -13.42 4.10 -6.60
N LEU A 124 -14.52 3.96 -5.87
CA LEU A 124 -15.85 4.35 -6.35
C LEU A 124 -15.91 5.86 -6.64
N PHE A 125 -15.43 6.71 -5.72
CA PHE A 125 -15.33 8.14 -5.96
C PHE A 125 -14.36 8.46 -7.10
N GLY A 126 -13.22 7.76 -7.16
CA GLY A 126 -12.25 7.91 -8.26
C GLY A 126 -12.85 7.56 -9.62
N ALA A 127 -13.65 6.49 -9.71
CA ALA A 127 -14.34 6.08 -10.93
C ALA A 127 -15.38 7.12 -11.36
N TYR A 128 -16.11 7.71 -10.42
CA TYR A 128 -17.00 8.85 -10.70
C TYR A 128 -16.22 10.03 -11.30
N LEU A 129 -15.11 10.45 -10.68
CA LEU A 129 -14.26 11.54 -11.18
C LEU A 129 -13.69 11.23 -12.56
N MET A 130 -13.34 9.97 -12.81
CA MET A 130 -12.83 9.50 -14.08
C MET A 130 -13.92 9.54 -15.17
N ALA A 131 -15.15 9.15 -14.83
CA ALA A 131 -16.30 9.27 -15.72
C ALA A 131 -16.59 10.73 -16.07
N LEU A 132 -16.51 11.66 -15.09
CA LEU A 132 -16.65 13.09 -15.38
C LEU A 132 -15.56 13.61 -16.32
N ALA A 133 -14.32 13.14 -16.16
CA ALA A 133 -13.23 13.51 -17.04
C ALA A 133 -13.45 13.00 -18.48
N VAL A 134 -13.96 11.77 -18.66
CA VAL A 134 -14.29 11.20 -19.98
C VAL A 134 -15.48 11.91 -20.64
N LEU A 135 -16.47 12.32 -19.84
CA LEU A 135 -17.65 13.05 -20.32
C LEU A 135 -17.40 14.56 -20.54
N SER A 136 -16.21 15.04 -20.19
CA SER A 136 -15.76 16.41 -20.49
C SER A 136 -15.70 16.59 -22.02
N PRO A 137 -16.35 17.62 -22.61
CA PRO A 137 -16.56 18.95 -22.03
C PRO A 137 -17.90 19.21 -21.32
N CYS A 138 -18.92 18.34 -21.47
CA CYS A 138 -20.26 18.55 -20.89
C CYS A 138 -20.66 17.44 -19.90
N PRO A 139 -20.02 17.36 -18.72
CA PRO A 139 -20.39 16.37 -17.72
C PRO A 139 -21.82 16.61 -17.16
N PRO A 140 -22.44 15.57 -16.57
CA PRO A 140 -23.78 15.69 -16.00
C PRO A 140 -23.80 16.72 -14.85
N LEU A 141 -24.90 17.48 -14.73
CA LEU A 141 -25.11 18.51 -13.71
C LEU A 141 -24.20 19.76 -13.80
N VAL A 142 -23.55 19.99 -14.95
CA VAL A 142 -22.83 21.25 -15.23
C VAL A 142 -23.76 22.45 -15.11
N GLY A 143 -23.23 23.56 -14.60
CA GLY A 143 -23.98 24.80 -14.38
C GLY A 143 -24.85 24.84 -13.11
N THR A 144 -24.85 23.76 -12.32
CA THR A 144 -25.59 23.71 -11.04
C THR A 144 -24.66 23.76 -9.83
N THR A 145 -25.10 24.42 -8.74
CA THR A 145 -24.37 24.41 -7.46
C THR A 145 -24.23 22.99 -6.89
N ALA A 146 -25.20 22.12 -7.16
CA ALA A 146 -25.18 20.71 -6.77
C ALA A 146 -24.00 19.96 -7.42
N GLY A 147 -23.78 20.13 -8.73
CA GLY A 147 -22.66 19.51 -9.45
C GLY A 147 -21.30 19.94 -8.92
N LEU A 148 -21.12 21.24 -8.66
CA LEU A 148 -19.89 21.78 -8.05
C LEU A 148 -19.60 21.14 -6.69
N VAL A 149 -20.59 21.11 -5.80
CA VAL A 149 -20.44 20.53 -4.46
C VAL A 149 -20.11 19.04 -4.57
N LEU A 150 -20.78 18.30 -5.46
CA LEU A 150 -20.58 16.86 -5.61
C LEU A 150 -19.18 16.52 -6.14
N VAL A 151 -18.68 17.28 -7.12
CA VAL A 151 -17.30 17.15 -7.63
C VAL A 151 -16.27 17.41 -6.54
N VAL A 152 -16.39 18.54 -5.83
CA VAL A 152 -15.42 18.91 -4.80
C VAL A 152 -15.44 17.90 -3.66
N LEU A 153 -16.62 17.52 -3.18
CA LEU A 153 -16.74 16.51 -2.13
C LEU A 153 -16.17 15.16 -2.57
N SER A 154 -16.43 14.73 -3.81
CA SER A 154 -15.89 13.47 -4.34
C SER A 154 -14.35 13.49 -4.38
N TRP A 155 -13.76 14.61 -4.81
CA TRP A 155 -12.30 14.82 -4.79
C TRP A 155 -11.72 14.71 -3.39
N VAL A 156 -12.31 15.43 -2.43
CA VAL A 156 -11.85 15.48 -1.04
C VAL A 156 -11.98 14.10 -0.37
N LEU A 157 -13.11 13.42 -0.56
CA LEU A 157 -13.35 12.09 -0.01
C LEU A 157 -12.41 11.06 -0.65
N CYS A 158 -12.23 11.08 -1.96
CA CYS A 158 -11.34 10.16 -2.67
C CYS A 158 -9.89 10.28 -2.18
N LEU A 159 -9.35 11.50 -2.18
CA LEU A 159 -7.99 11.76 -1.70
C LEU A 159 -7.83 11.48 -0.21
N GLY A 160 -8.81 11.88 0.62
CA GLY A 160 -8.79 11.63 2.06
C GLY A 160 -8.81 10.13 2.40
N LEU A 161 -9.67 9.35 1.75
CA LEU A 161 -9.75 7.90 1.93
C LEU A 161 -8.44 7.22 1.53
N PHE A 162 -7.90 7.53 0.34
CA PHE A 162 -6.63 6.95 -0.08
C PHE A 162 -5.46 7.37 0.80
N SER A 163 -5.43 8.61 1.27
CA SER A 163 -4.39 9.07 2.20
C SER A 163 -4.49 8.38 3.55
N TYR A 164 -5.69 8.14 4.07
CA TYR A 164 -5.86 7.34 5.28
C TYR A 164 -5.37 5.90 5.08
N VAL A 165 -5.75 5.24 3.97
CA VAL A 165 -5.29 3.89 3.63
C VAL A 165 -3.77 3.83 3.50
N LYS A 166 -3.14 4.81 2.84
CA LYS A 166 -1.68 4.91 2.70
C LYS A 166 -1.00 5.01 4.06
N VAL A 167 -1.46 5.91 4.92
CA VAL A 167 -0.88 6.09 6.26
C VAL A 167 -1.07 4.83 7.10
N ALA A 168 -2.28 4.25 7.10
CA ALA A 168 -2.57 3.04 7.87
C ALA A 168 -1.74 1.83 7.38
N ALA A 169 -1.67 1.60 6.06
CA ALA A 169 -0.88 0.53 5.48
C ALA A 169 0.62 0.71 5.76
N SER A 170 1.13 1.93 5.60
CA SER A 170 2.52 2.27 5.90
C SER A 170 2.87 2.02 7.38
N SER A 171 2.02 2.50 8.30
CA SER A 171 2.17 2.28 9.74
C SER A 171 2.14 0.80 10.13
N LEU A 172 1.32 -0.03 9.46
CA LEU A 172 1.28 -1.48 9.69
C LEU A 172 2.54 -2.18 9.18
N LEU A 173 3.10 -1.73 8.06
CA LEU A 173 4.33 -2.28 7.47
C LEU A 173 5.59 -1.85 8.24
N HIS A 174 5.61 -0.65 8.82
CA HIS A 174 6.74 -0.14 9.60
C HIS A 174 7.13 -1.01 10.80
N GLY A 175 6.19 -1.80 11.35
CA GLY A 175 6.49 -2.75 12.43
C GLY A 175 7.50 -3.85 12.04
N GLY A 176 7.79 -4.03 10.74
CA GLY A 176 8.72 -5.04 10.22
C GLY A 176 10.19 -4.59 10.09
N GLY A 177 10.55 -3.40 10.56
CA GLY A 177 11.94 -2.90 10.57
C GLY A 177 12.43 -2.35 9.22
N GLN A 178 13.76 -2.25 9.07
CA GLN A 178 14.40 -1.51 7.96
C GLN A 178 14.06 -2.06 6.57
N ARG A 179 13.97 -3.38 6.40
CA ARG A 179 13.62 -3.99 5.10
C ARG A 179 12.18 -3.65 4.68
N ALA A 180 11.25 -3.59 5.65
CA ALA A 180 9.87 -3.22 5.38
C ALA A 180 9.73 -1.75 4.96
N LEU A 181 10.49 -0.85 5.61
CA LEU A 181 10.59 0.57 5.23
C LEU A 181 11.10 0.74 3.79
N LEU A 182 12.12 -0.01 3.38
CA LEU A 182 12.61 0.00 2.00
C LEU A 182 11.54 -0.51 1.03
N ALA A 183 10.86 -1.61 1.36
CA ALA A 183 9.77 -2.15 0.54
C ALA A 183 8.60 -1.16 0.39
N VAL A 184 8.23 -0.45 1.46
CA VAL A 184 7.24 0.64 1.46
C VAL A 184 7.67 1.76 0.49
N GLY A 185 8.93 2.21 0.58
CA GLY A 185 9.47 3.23 -0.32
C GLY A 185 9.46 2.82 -1.79
N VAL A 186 9.90 1.59 -2.08
CA VAL A 186 9.86 1.01 -3.44
C VAL A 186 8.43 0.94 -3.94
N ALA A 187 7.49 0.44 -3.14
CA ALA A 187 6.08 0.36 -3.52
C ALA A 187 5.46 1.73 -3.84
N ILE A 188 5.80 2.77 -3.07
CA ILE A 188 5.35 4.15 -3.33
C ILE A 188 5.87 4.67 -4.67
N GLN A 189 7.17 4.50 -4.94
CA GLN A 189 7.79 5.00 -6.17
C GLN A 189 7.29 4.23 -7.40
N VAL A 190 7.29 2.90 -7.34
CA VAL A 190 6.80 2.03 -8.42
C VAL A 190 5.32 2.31 -8.70
N GLY A 191 4.49 2.42 -7.66
CA GLY A 191 3.08 2.77 -7.81
C GLY A 191 2.89 4.11 -8.51
N SER A 192 3.59 5.16 -8.05
CA SER A 192 3.50 6.50 -8.65
C SER A 192 3.95 6.51 -10.12
N LEU A 193 5.05 5.81 -10.44
CA LEU A 193 5.54 5.65 -11.81
C LEU A 193 4.51 4.94 -12.69
N LEU A 194 3.93 3.84 -12.19
CA LEU A 194 2.91 3.09 -12.92
C LEU A 194 1.69 3.96 -13.20
N GLY A 195 1.21 4.74 -12.22
CA GLY A 195 0.11 5.67 -12.41
C GLY A 195 0.39 6.78 -13.43
N ALA A 196 1.63 7.27 -13.49
CA ALA A 196 2.03 8.25 -14.50
C ALA A 196 2.08 7.62 -15.90
N VAL A 197 2.68 6.44 -16.03
CA VAL A 197 2.79 5.69 -17.30
C VAL A 197 1.41 5.28 -17.81
N THR A 198 0.45 4.96 -16.94
CA THR A 198 -0.91 4.60 -17.37
C THR A 198 -1.70 5.82 -17.86
N MET A 199 -1.54 7.00 -17.24
CA MET A 199 -2.27 8.21 -17.65
C MET A 199 -1.62 8.98 -18.79
N PHE A 200 -0.32 8.85 -18.99
CA PHE A 200 0.38 9.62 -20.00
C PHE A 200 -0.14 9.37 -21.44
N PRO A 201 -0.32 8.12 -21.92
CA PRO A 201 -0.81 7.90 -23.29
C PRO A 201 -2.24 8.43 -23.52
N PRO A 202 -3.24 8.16 -22.64
CA PRO A 202 -4.59 8.71 -22.80
C PRO A 202 -4.64 10.24 -22.79
N THR A 203 -3.84 10.88 -21.92
CA THR A 203 -3.86 12.35 -21.75
C THR A 203 -3.05 13.08 -22.82
N SER A 204 -1.90 12.54 -23.23
CA SER A 204 -0.94 13.25 -24.09
C SER A 204 -0.90 12.77 -25.54
N ILE A 205 -1.26 11.52 -25.83
CA ILE A 205 -1.12 10.94 -27.18
C ILE A 205 -2.50 10.81 -27.83
N TYR A 206 -3.43 10.15 -27.14
CA TYR A 206 -4.75 9.87 -27.67
C TYR A 206 -5.75 11.01 -27.45
N HIS A 207 -5.40 12.02 -26.63
CA HIS A 207 -6.28 13.14 -26.28
C HIS A 207 -7.69 12.67 -25.88
N VAL A 208 -7.78 11.58 -25.12
CA VAL A 208 -9.06 10.98 -24.69
C VAL A 208 -9.88 11.96 -23.85
N PHE A 209 -9.20 12.84 -23.13
CA PHE A 209 -9.82 13.86 -22.30
C PHE A 209 -9.78 15.21 -23.02
N HIS A 210 -10.95 15.80 -23.28
CA HIS A 210 -11.07 17.16 -23.76
C HIS A 210 -11.49 18.06 -22.59
N SER A 211 -10.65 19.04 -22.23
CA SER A 211 -11.03 20.01 -21.19
C SER A 211 -12.07 20.97 -21.76
N GLY A 212 -13.27 20.98 -21.18
CA GLY A 212 -14.24 22.04 -21.44
C GLY A 212 -13.70 23.39 -20.95
N MET A 213 -13.75 24.41 -21.79
CA MET A 213 -13.32 25.76 -21.42
C MET A 213 -14.53 26.59 -20.99
N ASP A 214 -14.47 27.16 -19.78
CA ASP A 214 -15.41 28.21 -19.34
C ASP A 214 -15.53 29.27 -20.46
N CYS A 215 -16.75 29.47 -20.97
CA CYS A 215 -17.13 30.44 -22.02
C CYS A 215 -16.97 30.04 -23.51
N VAL A 216 -16.47 28.84 -23.85
CA VAL A 216 -16.39 28.40 -25.27
C VAL A 216 -17.37 27.27 -25.55
N ASP A 217 -17.49 26.31 -24.63
CA ASP A 217 -18.41 25.18 -24.78
C ASP A 217 -19.76 25.54 -24.14
N LEU A 218 -20.76 25.83 -24.98
CA LEU A 218 -22.16 25.95 -24.53
C LEU A 218 -22.72 24.55 -24.26
N CYS A 219 -22.40 24.00 -23.09
CA CYS A 219 -23.14 22.86 -22.56
C CYS A 219 -24.54 23.36 -22.14
N GLY A 220 -25.49 23.29 -23.07
CA GLY A 220 -26.90 23.57 -22.82
C GLY A 220 -27.57 22.48 -21.97
N PRO A 221 -28.80 22.72 -21.48
CA PRO A 221 -29.70 21.63 -21.09
C PRO A 221 -30.05 20.74 -22.30
#